data_AF-A0A2P4PVH8-F1
#
_entry.id   AF-A0A2P4PVH8-F1
#
_cell.length_a   1.000
_cell.length_b   1.000
_cell.length_c   1.000
_cell.angle_alpha   90.00
_cell.angle_beta   90.00
_cell.angle_gamma   90.00
#
_symmetry.space_group_name_H-M   'P 1'
#
loop_
_entity.id
_entity.type
_entity.pdbx_description
1 polymer ?
#
loop_
_entity_poly.entity_id
_entity_poly.type
_entity_poly.pdbx_seq_one_letter_code
_entity_poly.pdbx_strand_id
1 'polypeptide(L)'
;MNNKDKEIALSFKTESEHTEDCYCTFNLKGEFILYSKFYVNNISGSHKIIWIYSTQTKNNKWECKRFYRIPYYYEIISMSKYDKVYLFSKVSNDYIYEWNINTEKSVKISFNNKDKNKVINIIKFIFKPINVKL
;
A
#
# COMPACT_ATOMS: atom_id res chain seq x y z
N MET A 1 15.89 -26.80 7.01
CA MET A 1 14.78 -26.53 6.07
C MET A 1 15.37 -25.94 4.79
N ASN A 2 15.49 -26.76 3.73
CA ASN A 2 15.86 -26.28 2.39
C ASN A 2 14.62 -25.63 1.77
N ASN A 3 14.47 -24.33 1.99
CA ASN A 3 13.35 -23.54 1.44
C ASN A 3 13.87 -22.30 0.72
N LYS A 4 15.03 -22.42 0.07
CA LYS A 4 15.47 -21.43 -0.91
C LYS A 4 14.58 -21.63 -2.13
N ASP A 5 13.79 -20.61 -2.46
CA ASP A 5 13.11 -20.46 -3.75
C ASP A 5 11.74 -21.16 -3.91
N LYS A 6 10.87 -21.12 -2.88
CA LYS A 6 9.43 -21.37 -3.11
C LYS A 6 8.72 -20.08 -3.50
N GLU A 7 8.30 -20.01 -4.75
CA GLU A 7 7.41 -18.95 -5.25
C GLU A 7 6.02 -19.08 -4.58
N ILE A 8 5.45 -17.93 -4.25
CA ILE A 8 4.10 -17.84 -3.66
C ILE A 8 3.21 -17.15 -4.69
N ALA A 9 2.15 -17.83 -5.11
CA ALA A 9 1.18 -17.25 -6.01
C ALA A 9 0.23 -16.33 -5.21
N LEU A 10 0.14 -15.06 -5.62
CA LEU A 10 -0.91 -14.16 -5.14
C LEU A 10 -2.17 -14.38 -5.98
N SER A 11 -3.35 -14.41 -5.35
CA SER A 11 -4.60 -14.27 -6.09
C SER A 11 -4.73 -12.85 -6.62
N PHE A 12 -4.04 -12.55 -7.72
CA PHE A 12 -4.01 -11.24 -8.38
C PHE A 12 -4.93 -11.33 -9.61
N LYS A 13 -6.00 -10.52 -9.65
CA LYS A 13 -6.91 -10.42 -10.80
C LYS A 13 -6.80 -9.01 -11.35
N THR A 14 -5.89 -8.79 -12.29
CA THR A 14 -5.83 -7.54 -13.05
C THR A 14 -5.54 -7.85 -14.51
N GLU A 15 -6.34 -7.30 -15.41
CA GLU A 15 -6.17 -7.40 -16.87
C GLU A 15 -5.09 -6.42 -17.39
N SER A 16 -4.37 -5.71 -16.51
CA SER A 16 -3.41 -4.69 -16.90
C SER A 16 -2.05 -5.28 -17.26
N GLU A 17 -1.53 -4.88 -18.41
CA GLU A 17 -0.22 -5.30 -18.92
C GLU A 17 0.97 -4.66 -18.17
N HIS A 18 0.73 -3.58 -17.39
CA HIS A 18 1.79 -2.78 -16.77
C HIS A 18 1.48 -2.38 -15.33
N THR A 19 2.25 -2.93 -14.39
CA THR A 19 2.37 -2.42 -13.02
C THR A 19 3.43 -1.31 -13.00
N GLU A 20 3.04 -0.10 -12.59
CA GLU A 20 3.94 1.05 -12.55
C GLU A 20 4.77 1.07 -11.25
N ASP A 21 4.11 0.84 -10.12
CA ASP A 21 4.74 0.89 -8.79
C ASP A 21 4.12 -0.17 -7.87
N CYS A 22 4.99 -0.94 -7.21
CA CYS A 22 4.59 -1.96 -6.23
C CYS A 22 5.41 -1.83 -4.94
N TYR A 23 4.71 -1.67 -3.82
CA TYR A 23 5.29 -1.62 -2.48
C TYR A 23 4.59 -2.62 -1.58
N CYS A 24 5.32 -3.27 -0.69
CA CYS A 24 4.71 -4.18 0.26
C CYS A 24 5.25 -4.01 1.68
N THR A 25 4.50 -4.58 2.62
CA THR A 25 4.91 -4.77 4.00
C THR A 25 4.14 -5.95 4.59
N PHE A 26 4.56 -6.41 5.77
CA PHE A 26 3.78 -7.35 6.57
C PHE A 26 3.30 -6.62 7.82
N ASN A 27 2.04 -6.83 8.19
CA ASN A 27 1.56 -6.34 9.47
C ASN A 27 1.98 -7.27 10.62
N LEU A 28 1.76 -6.83 11.85
CA LEU A 28 2.06 -7.62 13.05
C LEU A 28 1.24 -8.92 13.17
N LYS A 29 0.14 -9.05 12.42
CA LYS A 29 -0.67 -10.29 12.35
C LYS A 29 -0.11 -11.28 11.33
N GLY A 30 0.97 -10.92 10.63
CA GLY A 30 1.55 -11.71 9.57
C GLY A 30 0.80 -11.65 8.24
N GLU A 31 -0.14 -10.72 8.05
CA GLU A 31 -0.81 -10.51 6.76
C GLU A 31 0.12 -9.75 5.81
N PHE A 32 0.07 -10.12 4.53
CA PHE A 32 0.83 -9.45 3.48
C PHE A 32 0.02 -8.29 2.92
N ILE A 33 0.57 -7.08 3.00
CA ILE A 33 -0.05 -5.86 2.50
C ILE A 33 0.71 -5.43 1.26
N LEU A 34 0.01 -5.35 0.14
CA LEU A 34 0.56 -4.95 -1.14
C LEU A 34 -0.14 -3.70 -1.63
N TYR A 35 0.62 -2.66 -1.94
CA TYR A 35 0.16 -1.56 -2.77
C TYR A 35 0.59 -1.82 -4.22
N SER A 36 -0.34 -1.64 -5.15
CA SER A 36 -0.07 -1.67 -6.58
C SER A 36 -0.68 -0.44 -7.24
N LYS A 37 0.10 0.20 -8.11
CA LYS A 37 -0.36 1.20 -9.07
C LYS A 37 -0.28 0.64 -10.47
N PHE A 38 -1.37 0.69 -11.22
CA PHE A 38 -1.41 0.20 -12.59
C PHE A 38 -2.33 1.07 -13.46
N TYR A 39 -2.09 1.06 -14.76
CA TYR A 39 -2.91 1.76 -15.74
C TYR A 39 -3.85 0.77 -16.43
N VAL A 40 -5.12 1.15 -16.60
CA VAL A 40 -6.09 0.35 -17.36
C VAL A 40 -6.64 1.22 -18.49
N ASN A 41 -6.27 0.90 -19.74
CA ASN A 41 -6.67 1.66 -20.93
C ASN A 41 -8.19 1.86 -20.99
N ASN A 42 -8.96 0.82 -20.68
CA ASN A 42 -10.42 0.82 -20.81
C ASN A 42 -11.16 1.56 -19.68
N ILE A 43 -10.49 1.85 -18.56
CA ILE A 43 -11.13 2.47 -17.37
C ILE A 43 -10.63 3.93 -17.17
N SER A 44 -9.76 4.43 -18.05
CA SER A 44 -9.18 5.77 -18.02
C SER A 44 -8.54 6.16 -16.70
N GLY A 45 -7.22 5.98 -16.61
CA GLY A 45 -6.39 6.54 -15.56
C GLY A 45 -5.65 5.50 -14.72
N SER A 46 -4.81 6.01 -13.82
CA SER A 46 -4.03 5.17 -12.89
C SER A 46 -4.90 4.71 -11.73
N HIS A 47 -4.92 3.42 -11.47
CA HIS A 47 -5.57 2.80 -10.33
C HIS A 47 -4.55 2.53 -9.24
N LYS A 48 -4.90 2.91 -8.01
CA LYS A 48 -4.08 2.70 -6.82
C LYS A 48 -4.86 1.80 -5.88
N ILE A 49 -4.36 0.60 -5.62
CA ILE A 49 -5.06 -0.39 -4.79
C ILE A 49 -4.12 -0.88 -3.70
N ILE A 50 -4.65 -0.98 -2.48
CA ILE A 50 -4.03 -1.72 -1.38
C ILE A 50 -4.75 -3.06 -1.25
N TRP A 51 -4.01 -4.15 -1.38
CA TRP A 51 -4.46 -5.52 -1.22
C TRP A 51 -3.95 -6.08 0.11
N ILE A 52 -4.78 -6.84 0.80
CA ILE A 52 -4.43 -7.50 2.06
C ILE A 52 -4.65 -8.99 1.90
N TYR A 53 -3.58 -9.76 2.00
CA TYR A 53 -3.57 -11.20 1.79
C TYR A 53 -3.38 -11.96 3.09
N SER A 54 -4.12 -13.06 3.23
CA SER A 54 -3.82 -14.09 4.22
C SER A 54 -2.54 -14.82 3.83
N THR A 55 -1.59 -14.93 4.74
CA THR A 55 -0.35 -15.69 4.53
C THR A 55 -0.46 -17.16 4.94
N GLN A 56 -1.57 -17.54 5.57
CA GLN A 56 -1.88 -18.93 5.91
C GLN A 56 -2.04 -19.71 4.60
N THR A 57 -1.07 -20.55 4.29
CA THR A 57 -0.97 -21.18 2.97
C THR A 57 -1.85 -22.43 2.88
N LYS A 58 -2.69 -22.47 1.84
CA LYS A 58 -3.17 -23.71 1.23
C LYS A 58 -2.60 -23.73 -0.18
N ASN A 59 -1.83 -24.76 -0.53
CA ASN A 59 -1.22 -24.94 -1.86
C ASN A 59 -0.29 -23.79 -2.32
N ASN A 60 0.53 -23.22 -1.41
CA ASN A 60 1.47 -22.12 -1.72
C ASN A 60 0.80 -20.88 -2.36
N LYS A 61 -0.50 -20.71 -2.15
CA LYS A 61 -1.27 -19.56 -2.64
C LYS A 61 -1.70 -18.70 -1.47
N TRP A 62 -1.54 -17.39 -1.62
CA TRP A 62 -2.08 -16.41 -0.69
C TRP A 62 -3.39 -15.85 -1.25
N GLU A 63 -4.43 -15.92 -0.42
CA GLU A 63 -5.76 -15.44 -0.76
C GLU A 63 -5.95 -13.98 -0.33
N CYS A 64 -6.45 -13.16 -1.24
CA CYS A 64 -6.83 -11.78 -0.95
C CYS A 64 -8.04 -11.78 -0.01
N LYS A 65 -7.89 -11.22 1.19
CA LYS A 65 -8.98 -11.07 2.17
C LYS A 65 -9.85 -9.86 1.84
N ARG A 66 -9.22 -8.77 1.43
CA ARG A 66 -9.88 -7.49 1.12
C ARG A 66 -8.93 -6.57 0.35
N PHE A 67 -9.49 -5.59 -0.31
CA PHE A 67 -8.75 -4.57 -1.03
C PHE A 67 -9.41 -3.20 -0.90
N TYR A 68 -8.61 -2.15 -1.05
CA TYR A 68 -9.04 -0.77 -0.95
C TYR A 68 -8.52 0.04 -2.13
N ARG A 69 -9.42 0.70 -2.85
CA ARG A 69 -9.06 1.65 -3.91
C ARG A 69 -8.75 3.00 -3.28
N ILE A 70 -7.55 3.52 -3.52
CA ILE A 70 -7.16 4.87 -3.10
C ILE A 70 -7.72 5.88 -4.10
N PRO A 71 -8.39 6.96 -3.63
CA PRO A 71 -8.91 7.98 -4.53
C PRO A 71 -7.79 8.70 -5.30
N TYR A 72 -8.08 9.13 -6.52
CA TYR A 72 -7.09 9.70 -7.46
C TYR A 72 -6.26 10.85 -6.87
N TYR A 73 -6.91 11.72 -6.08
CA TYR A 73 -6.30 12.89 -5.46
C TYR A 73 -5.40 12.59 -4.26
N TYR A 74 -5.22 11.32 -3.90
CA TYR A 74 -4.34 10.91 -2.81
C TYR A 74 -3.12 10.12 -3.32
N GLU A 75 -2.01 10.32 -2.63
CA GLU A 75 -0.79 9.52 -2.78
C GLU A 75 -0.44 8.81 -1.49
N ILE A 76 0.08 7.60 -1.61
CA ILE A 76 0.63 6.88 -0.46
C ILE A 76 2.04 7.40 -0.21
N ILE A 77 2.27 7.87 1.02
CA ILE A 77 3.60 8.19 1.53
C ILE A 77 4.30 6.91 2.01
N SER A 78 3.59 6.09 2.78
CA SER A 78 4.09 4.85 3.35
C SER A 78 2.95 3.96 3.87
N MET A 79 3.23 2.65 3.96
CA MET A 79 2.43 1.66 4.68
C MET A 79 3.25 1.07 5.83
N SER A 80 2.65 1.02 7.02
CA SER A 80 3.29 0.58 8.25
C SER A 80 2.85 -0.84 8.65
N LYS A 81 3.74 -1.58 9.34
CA LYS A 81 3.41 -2.87 9.97
C LYS A 81 2.30 -2.80 11.03
N TYR A 82 1.94 -1.59 11.47
CA TYR A 82 0.90 -1.36 12.47
C TYR A 82 -0.50 -1.12 11.85
N ASP A 83 -0.75 -1.62 10.64
CA ASP A 83 -2.03 -1.43 9.92
C ASP A 83 -2.38 0.05 9.66
N LYS A 84 -1.35 0.87 9.47
CA LYS A 84 -1.48 2.30 9.19
C LYS A 84 -0.95 2.64 7.80
N VAL A 85 -1.68 3.46 7.07
CA VAL A 85 -1.29 4.00 5.75
C VAL A 85 -1.26 5.52 5.86
N TYR A 86 -0.15 6.11 5.45
CA TYR A 86 0.01 7.56 5.43
C TYR A 86 -0.30 8.07 4.03
N LEU A 87 -1.35 8.89 3.93
CA LEU A 87 -1.84 9.44 2.67
C LEU A 87 -1.58 10.94 2.60
N PHE A 88 -1.15 11.40 1.44
CA PHE A 88 -0.98 12.81 1.12
C PHE A 88 -2.07 13.26 0.15
N SER A 89 -2.74 14.39 0.43
CA SER A 89 -3.72 14.98 -0.48
C SER A 89 -3.03 15.91 -1.49
N LYS A 90 -3.15 15.60 -2.79
CA LYS A 90 -2.65 16.45 -3.87
C LYS A 90 -3.38 17.78 -4.01
N VAL A 91 -4.63 17.84 -3.55
CA VAL A 91 -5.49 19.01 -3.71
C VAL A 91 -5.28 20.01 -2.60
N SER A 92 -5.20 19.54 -1.35
CA SER A 92 -5.18 20.42 -0.18
C SER A 92 -3.78 20.74 0.35
N ASN A 93 -2.72 20.14 -0.21
CA ASN A 93 -1.27 20.35 0.02
C ASN A 93 -0.72 20.46 1.46
N ASP A 94 -1.58 20.54 2.47
CA ASP A 94 -1.26 20.97 3.84
C ASP A 94 -1.51 19.85 4.86
N TYR A 95 -1.99 18.69 4.40
CA TYR A 95 -2.44 17.62 5.29
C TYR A 95 -1.92 16.25 4.89
N ILE A 96 -1.54 15.49 5.91
CA ILE A 96 -1.25 14.07 5.84
C ILE A 96 -2.33 13.37 6.65
N TYR A 97 -2.86 12.29 6.11
CA TYR A 97 -3.82 11.45 6.81
C TYR A 97 -3.13 10.16 7.25
N GLU A 98 -3.18 9.86 8.53
CA GLU A 98 -2.91 8.53 9.05
C GLU A 98 -4.21 7.74 8.97
N TRP A 99 -4.26 6.75 8.10
CA TRP A 99 -5.44 5.91 7.90
C TRP A 99 -5.22 4.52 8.46
N ASN A 100 -6.12 4.07 9.34
CA ASN A 100 -6.09 2.72 9.90
C ASN A 100 -6.90 1.79 9.00
N ILE A 101 -6.24 0.88 8.28
CA ILE A 101 -6.89 0.01 7.29
C ILE A 101 -7.80 -1.06 7.90
N ASN A 102 -7.70 -1.33 9.21
CA ASN A 102 -8.59 -2.28 9.90
C ASN A 102 -9.92 -1.64 10.28
N THR A 103 -9.88 -0.40 10.75
CA THR A 103 -11.06 0.32 11.25
C THR A 103 -11.63 1.31 10.24
N GLU A 104 -10.90 1.55 9.16
CA GLU A 104 -11.18 2.51 8.08
C GLU A 104 -11.25 3.98 8.56
N LYS A 105 -10.90 4.25 9.83
CA LYS A 105 -10.82 5.58 10.40
C LYS A 105 -9.51 6.27 10.02
N SER A 106 -9.58 7.58 9.79
CA SER A 106 -8.41 8.41 9.51
C SER A 106 -8.26 9.52 10.55
N VAL A 107 -7.00 9.87 10.84
CA VAL A 107 -6.62 11.01 11.65
C VAL A 107 -5.82 11.96 10.78
N LYS A 108 -6.16 13.24 10.86
CA LYS A 108 -5.48 14.31 10.14
C LYS A 108 -4.26 14.79 10.93
N ILE A 109 -3.10 14.77 10.30
CA ILE A 109 -1.85 15.29 10.84
C ILE A 109 -1.60 16.66 10.20
N SER A 110 -1.69 17.70 11.02
CA SER A 110 -1.40 19.08 10.62
C SER A 110 0.09 19.37 10.78
N PHE A 111 0.65 20.16 9.86
CA PHE A 111 2.03 20.62 9.89
C PHE A 111 2.12 22.00 9.23
N ASN A 112 3.21 22.72 9.49
CA ASN A 112 3.51 23.93 8.73
C ASN A 112 3.95 23.51 7.32
N ASN A 113 3.36 24.09 6.27
CA ASN A 113 3.68 23.73 4.88
C ASN A 113 5.19 23.83 4.58
N LYS A 114 5.92 24.74 5.24
CA LYS A 114 7.40 24.84 5.14
C LYS A 114 8.12 23.55 5.57
N ASP A 115 7.55 22.79 6.51
CA ASP A 115 8.10 21.55 7.06
C ASP A 115 7.55 20.29 6.38
N LYS A 116 6.69 20.42 5.36
CA LYS A 116 6.02 19.31 4.67
C LYS A 116 6.98 18.18 4.29
N ASN A 117 8.05 18.51 3.57
CA ASN A 117 9.01 17.53 3.09
C ASN A 117 9.76 16.86 4.24
N LYS A 118 10.02 17.58 5.34
CA LYS A 118 10.64 17.04 6.55
C LYS A 118 9.74 16.00 7.20
N VAL A 119 8.44 16.29 7.35
CA VAL A 119 7.46 15.35 7.90
C VAL A 119 7.34 14.10 7.01
N ILE A 120 7.20 14.28 5.70
CA ILE A 120 7.13 13.17 4.74
C ILE A 120 8.38 12.28 4.84
N ASN A 121 9.57 12.87 4.91
CA ASN A 121 10.82 12.13 5.01
C ASN A 121 10.94 11.35 6.32
N ILE A 122 10.50 11.92 7.45
CA ILE A 122 10.46 11.22 8.73
C ILE A 122 9.52 10.01 8.65
N ILE A 123 8.33 10.17 8.09
CA ILE A 123 7.37 9.07 7.90
C ILE A 123 7.98 7.96 7.04
N LYS A 124 8.58 8.31 5.90
CA LYS A 124 9.26 7.35 5.01
C LYS A 124 10.43 6.63 5.69
N PHE A 125 11.18 7.34 6.53
CA PHE A 125 12.31 6.77 7.27
C PHE A 125 11.84 5.75 8.31
N ILE A 126 10.81 6.09 9.08
CA ILE A 126 10.28 5.22 10.15
C ILE A 126 9.58 3.99 9.56
N PHE A 127 8.84 4.17 8.47
CA PHE A 127 7.97 3.14 7.89
C PHE A 127 8.41 2.76 6.47
N LYS A 128 9.71 2.53 6.27
CA LYS A 128 10.27 2.24 4.96
C LYS A 128 9.61 0.99 4.35
N PRO A 129 8.91 1.09 3.21
CA PRO A 129 8.31 -0.06 2.56
C PRO A 129 9.37 -0.90 1.83
N ILE A 130 9.01 -2.16 1.54
CA ILE A 130 9.83 -3.05 0.70
C ILE A 130 9.35 -2.89 -0.75
N ASN A 131 10.26 -2.59 -1.67
CA ASN A 131 9.98 -2.59 -3.10
C ASN A 131 9.97 -4.02 -3.62
N VAL A 132 8.95 -4.38 -4.38
CA VAL A 132 8.84 -5.73 -4.97
C VAL A 132 8.57 -5.60 -6.45
N LYS A 133 9.26 -6.43 -7.25
CA LYS A 133 8.88 -6.68 -8.64
C LYS A 133 7.91 -7.85 -8.62
N LEU A 134 6.68 -7.59 -9.07
CA LEU A 134 5.63 -8.59 -9.25
C LEU A 134 5.61 -9.07 -10.70
#